data_AF-A0A429SUB5-F1
#
_entry.id   AF-A0A429SUB5-F1
#
_cell.length_a   1.000
_cell.length_b   1.000
_cell.length_c   1.000
_cell.angle_alpha   90.00
_cell.angle_beta   90.00
_cell.angle_gamma   90.00
#
_symmetry.space_group_name_H-M   'P 1'
#
loop_
_entity.id
_entity.type
_entity.pdbx_description
1 polymer ?
#
loop_
_entity_poly.entity_id
_entity_poly.type
_entity_poly.pdbx_seq_one_letter_code
_entity_poly.pdbx_strand_id
1 'polypeptide(L)'
;MAQGAAETDNPVTASAVYNQAALLASDLGLPQLASELCHQHAHAYLHAAPLNAETAIRALEPVVNLARLELRAQQGDIGLDLLLGLFNAVSSSTALGSAGVIVPANLVQDATARKEVRAWLWRVLLADGSRALTAAGRWKDALDHVQEHHGIGRRMLDGRQIAVIASLTNGETATAAELIAQTEPGDPWEQAVTACLRALCLRATIGLDQTQENDLVDTVLSAPSEPGTVLFGIRLGLAALNTLGPGPASEHLVHALHRRITRALDGAAAREAHRDAAFSALATDREIESCRDLVEACGLGSGELPAALHRDLLGAVEISDRVIRSSLALA
;
A
#
# COMPACT_ATOMS: atom_id res chain seq x y z
N MET A 1 1.85 2.71 -24.03
CA MET A 1 1.20 1.51 -23.47
C MET A 1 -0.16 1.24 -24.09
N ALA A 2 -1.13 2.17 -24.04
CA ALA A 2 -2.47 1.97 -24.62
C ALA A 2 -2.47 1.57 -26.11
N GLN A 3 -1.68 2.25 -26.94
CA GLN A 3 -1.52 1.89 -28.35
C GLN A 3 -1.02 0.45 -28.53
N GLY A 4 0.04 0.05 -27.81
CA GLY A 4 0.53 -1.33 -27.84
C GLY A 4 -0.48 -2.36 -27.33
N ALA A 5 -1.34 -2.00 -26.37
CA ALA A 5 -2.44 -2.88 -25.94
C ALA A 5 -3.46 -3.08 -27.06
N ALA A 6 -3.78 -2.04 -27.83
CA ALA A 6 -4.70 -2.12 -28.97
C ALA A 6 -4.09 -2.87 -30.16
N GLU A 7 -2.80 -2.70 -30.44
CA GLU A 7 -2.11 -3.42 -31.51
C GLU A 7 -2.03 -4.93 -31.26
N THR A 8 -2.06 -5.34 -29.98
CA THR A 8 -1.93 -6.75 -29.56
C THR A 8 -3.22 -7.33 -29.00
N ASP A 9 -4.32 -6.57 -29.02
CA ASP A 9 -5.60 -6.92 -28.37
C ASP A 9 -5.43 -7.47 -26.95
N ASN A 10 -4.51 -6.87 -26.18
CA ASN A 10 -4.08 -7.40 -24.88
C ASN A 10 -4.84 -6.75 -23.71
N PRO A 11 -5.86 -7.43 -23.13
CA PRO A 11 -6.65 -6.87 -22.03
C PRO A 11 -5.84 -6.69 -20.74
N VAL A 12 -4.74 -7.42 -20.56
CA VAL A 12 -3.86 -7.28 -19.40
C VAL A 12 -3.15 -5.93 -19.43
N THR A 13 -2.59 -5.57 -20.59
CA THR A 13 -1.92 -4.28 -20.78
C THR A 13 -2.93 -3.13 -20.72
N ALA A 14 -4.13 -3.31 -21.28
CA ALA A 14 -5.21 -2.32 -21.19
C ALA A 14 -5.65 -2.07 -19.73
N SER A 15 -5.80 -3.13 -18.93
CA SER A 15 -6.10 -3.02 -17.50
C SER A 15 -4.99 -2.28 -16.73
N ALA A 16 -3.73 -2.54 -17.06
CA ALA A 16 -2.58 -1.83 -16.47
C ALA A 16 -2.60 -0.32 -16.80
N VAL A 17 -3.00 0.08 -18.00
CA VAL A 17 -3.16 1.51 -18.37
C VAL A 17 -4.23 2.17 -17.50
N TYR A 18 -5.39 1.54 -17.32
CA TYR A 18 -6.44 2.05 -16.44
C TYR A 18 -5.95 2.24 -15.00
N ASN A 19 -5.27 1.23 -14.46
CA ASN A 19 -4.72 1.27 -13.10
C ASN A 19 -3.69 2.39 -12.93
N GLN A 20 -2.79 2.54 -13.89
CA GLN A 20 -1.79 3.63 -13.90
C GLN A 20 -2.44 5.01 -14.03
N ALA A 21 -3.50 5.15 -14.83
CA ALA A 21 -4.22 6.40 -14.97
C ALA A 21 -4.90 6.83 -13.66
N ALA A 22 -5.57 5.89 -12.99
CA ALA A 22 -6.17 6.14 -11.69
C ALA A 22 -5.12 6.45 -10.60
N LEU A 23 -3.98 5.75 -10.62
CA LEU A 23 -2.86 6.01 -9.72
C LEU A 23 -2.27 7.41 -9.94
N LEU A 24 -2.01 7.79 -11.20
CA LEU A 24 -1.52 9.13 -11.54
C LEU A 24 -2.48 10.22 -11.06
N ALA A 25 -3.78 10.08 -11.32
CA ALA A 25 -4.79 11.02 -10.82
C ALA A 25 -4.77 11.10 -9.28
N SER A 26 -4.64 9.95 -8.59
CA SER A 26 -4.52 9.94 -7.13
C SER A 26 -3.24 10.63 -6.63
N ASP A 27 -2.11 10.42 -7.30
CA ASP A 27 -0.81 11.00 -6.91
C ASP A 27 -0.77 12.51 -7.12
N LEU A 28 -1.43 13.01 -8.17
CA LEU A 28 -1.63 14.44 -8.42
C LEU A 28 -2.64 15.08 -7.44
N GLY A 29 -3.37 14.30 -6.64
CA GLY A 29 -4.40 14.83 -5.74
C GLY A 29 -5.71 15.17 -6.43
N LEU A 30 -6.09 14.40 -7.46
CA LEU A 30 -7.36 14.51 -8.20
C LEU A 30 -8.29 13.32 -7.85
N PRO A 31 -8.85 13.26 -6.62
CA PRO A 31 -9.57 12.07 -6.15
C PRO A 31 -10.84 11.76 -6.94
N GLN A 32 -11.54 12.77 -7.45
CA GLN A 32 -12.73 12.56 -8.28
C GLN A 32 -12.38 11.85 -9.59
N LEU A 33 -11.35 12.34 -10.30
CA LEU A 33 -10.87 11.70 -11.52
C LEU A 33 -10.36 10.28 -11.24
N ALA A 34 -9.60 10.06 -10.16
CA ALA A 34 -9.14 8.73 -9.77
C ALA A 34 -10.30 7.76 -9.52
N SER A 35 -11.35 8.22 -8.84
CA SER A 35 -12.57 7.45 -8.59
C SER A 35 -13.32 7.13 -9.90
N GLU A 36 -13.54 8.14 -10.75
CA GLU A 36 -14.22 7.97 -12.05
C GLU A 36 -13.52 6.94 -12.93
N LEU A 37 -12.18 6.98 -12.98
CA LEU A 37 -11.38 6.01 -13.72
C LEU A 37 -11.51 4.59 -13.15
N CYS A 38 -11.58 4.45 -11.82
CA CYS A 38 -11.83 3.15 -11.17
C CYS A 38 -13.25 2.64 -11.49
N HIS A 39 -14.26 3.51 -11.47
CA HIS A 39 -15.63 3.14 -11.86
C HIS A 39 -15.70 2.65 -13.30
N GLN A 40 -15.14 3.41 -14.25
CA GLN A 40 -15.09 3.04 -15.65
C GLN A 40 -14.38 1.70 -15.86
N HIS A 41 -13.23 1.51 -15.20
CA HIS A 41 -12.47 0.26 -15.28
C HIS A 41 -13.26 -0.94 -14.77
N ALA A 42 -13.96 -0.82 -13.62
CA ALA A 42 -14.80 -1.89 -13.10
C ALA A 42 -15.94 -2.23 -14.09
N HIS A 43 -16.62 -1.21 -14.61
CA HIS A 43 -17.71 -1.38 -15.58
C HIS A 43 -17.26 -1.98 -16.92
N ALA A 44 -16.00 -1.77 -17.31
CA ALA A 44 -15.42 -2.38 -18.51
C ALA A 44 -15.42 -3.91 -18.43
N TYR A 45 -15.41 -4.51 -17.24
CA TYR A 45 -15.46 -5.96 -17.05
C TYR A 45 -16.79 -6.49 -16.53
N LEU A 46 -17.37 -5.86 -15.50
CA LEU A 46 -18.47 -6.44 -14.72
C LEU A 46 -19.76 -6.68 -15.54
N HIS A 47 -19.93 -5.97 -16.65
CA HIS A 47 -21.07 -6.17 -17.55
C HIS A 47 -21.08 -7.54 -18.25
N ALA A 48 -19.92 -8.22 -18.33
CA ALA A 48 -19.76 -9.51 -18.99
C ALA A 48 -19.82 -10.70 -18.02
N ALA A 49 -20.21 -10.47 -16.76
CA ALA A 49 -20.38 -11.57 -15.81
C ALA A 49 -21.40 -12.62 -16.32
N PRO A 50 -21.17 -13.92 -16.10
CA PRO A 50 -20.12 -14.50 -15.26
C PRO A 50 -18.72 -14.54 -15.92
N LEU A 51 -17.67 -14.30 -15.11
CA LEU A 51 -16.28 -14.23 -15.54
C LEU A 51 -15.46 -15.46 -15.09
N ASN A 52 -14.34 -15.73 -15.76
CA ASN A 52 -13.31 -16.60 -15.18
C ASN A 52 -12.57 -15.89 -14.01
N ALA A 53 -11.76 -16.62 -13.26
CA ALA A 53 -11.11 -16.09 -12.05
C ALA A 53 -10.20 -14.88 -12.33
N GLU A 54 -9.37 -14.96 -13.36
CA GLU A 54 -8.39 -13.93 -13.70
C GLU A 54 -9.08 -12.63 -14.13
N THR A 55 -10.09 -12.73 -14.98
CA THR A 55 -10.90 -11.59 -15.44
C THR A 55 -11.74 -11.01 -14.30
N ALA A 56 -12.27 -11.84 -13.40
CA ALA A 56 -12.97 -11.35 -12.20
C ALA A 56 -12.04 -10.59 -11.25
N ILE A 57 -10.80 -11.04 -11.06
CA ILE A 57 -9.80 -10.31 -10.27
C ILE A 57 -9.52 -8.94 -10.91
N ARG A 58 -9.33 -8.86 -12.23
CA ARG A 58 -9.18 -7.58 -12.95
C ARG A 58 -10.40 -6.67 -12.79
N ALA A 59 -11.60 -7.24 -12.81
CA ALA A 59 -12.85 -6.50 -12.61
C ALA A 59 -12.98 -5.91 -11.19
N LEU A 60 -12.42 -6.60 -10.18
CA LEU A 60 -12.49 -6.21 -8.78
C LEU A 60 -11.32 -5.35 -8.31
N GLU A 61 -10.15 -5.42 -8.96
CA GLU A 61 -8.99 -4.57 -8.65
C GLU A 61 -9.33 -3.06 -8.60
N PRO A 62 -10.07 -2.48 -9.57
CA PRO A 62 -10.49 -1.08 -9.45
C PRO A 62 -11.44 -0.81 -8.28
N VAL A 63 -12.26 -1.79 -7.86
CA VAL A 63 -13.12 -1.63 -6.67
C VAL A 63 -12.29 -1.65 -5.38
N VAL A 64 -11.25 -2.48 -5.33
CA VAL A 64 -10.24 -2.44 -4.26
C VAL A 64 -9.50 -1.10 -4.27
N ASN A 65 -9.20 -0.54 -5.44
CA ASN A 65 -8.59 0.78 -5.53
C ASN A 65 -9.50 1.90 -5.00
N LEU A 66 -10.82 1.82 -5.16
CA LEU A 66 -11.75 2.74 -4.49
C LEU A 66 -11.59 2.70 -2.96
N ALA A 67 -11.50 1.50 -2.36
CA ALA A 67 -11.20 1.39 -0.93
C ALA A 67 -9.85 2.05 -0.57
N ARG A 68 -8.82 1.86 -1.41
CA ARG A 68 -7.49 2.48 -1.19
C ARG A 68 -7.54 4.00 -1.30
N LEU A 69 -8.41 4.57 -2.14
CA LEU A 69 -8.62 6.02 -2.20
C LEU A 69 -9.21 6.54 -0.88
N GLU A 70 -10.19 5.83 -0.30
CA GLU A 70 -10.75 6.18 1.01
C GLU A 70 -9.69 6.13 2.12
N LEU A 71 -8.84 5.10 2.12
CA LEU A 71 -7.71 4.99 3.05
C LEU A 71 -6.75 6.19 2.91
N ARG A 72 -6.43 6.61 1.68
CA ARG A 72 -5.58 7.80 1.43
C ARG A 72 -6.26 9.09 1.90
N ALA A 73 -7.59 9.16 1.82
CA ALA A 73 -8.39 10.29 2.29
C ALA A 73 -8.65 10.27 3.82
N GLN A 74 -7.97 9.41 4.57
CA GLN A 74 -8.17 9.20 6.01
C GLN A 74 -9.58 8.71 6.40
N GLN A 75 -10.30 8.11 5.45
CA GLN A 75 -11.61 7.50 5.62
C GLN A 75 -11.46 5.97 5.71
N GLY A 76 -10.58 5.52 6.61
CA GLY A 76 -10.18 4.12 6.72
C GLY A 76 -11.35 3.15 6.93
N ASP A 77 -12.34 3.54 7.74
CA ASP A 77 -13.51 2.70 8.02
C ASP A 77 -14.36 2.45 6.77
N ILE A 78 -14.57 3.48 5.94
CA ILE A 78 -15.32 3.33 4.67
C ILE A 78 -14.62 2.35 3.74
N GLY A 79 -13.28 2.49 3.63
CA GLY A 79 -12.48 1.56 2.82
C GLY A 79 -12.52 0.14 3.38
N LEU A 80 -12.42 -0.04 4.70
CA LEU A 80 -12.49 -1.35 5.35
C LEU A 80 -13.85 -2.03 5.14
N ASP A 81 -14.94 -1.29 5.33
CA ASP A 81 -16.31 -1.78 5.11
C ASP A 81 -16.52 -2.24 3.67
N LEU A 82 -15.98 -1.50 2.69
CA LEU A 82 -16.01 -1.90 1.29
C LEU A 82 -15.24 -3.22 1.06
N LEU A 83 -14.05 -3.38 1.62
CA LEU A 83 -13.24 -4.60 1.48
C LEU A 83 -13.92 -5.81 2.13
N LEU A 84 -14.49 -5.65 3.33
CA LEU A 84 -15.28 -6.68 4.02
C LEU A 84 -16.54 -7.04 3.21
N GLY A 85 -17.24 -6.02 2.71
CA GLY A 85 -18.41 -6.20 1.85
C GLY A 85 -18.10 -7.01 0.59
N LEU A 86 -16.99 -6.70 -0.09
CA LEU A 86 -16.52 -7.44 -1.27
C LEU A 86 -16.19 -8.90 -0.93
N PHE A 87 -15.40 -9.11 0.13
CA PHE A 87 -15.03 -10.46 0.57
C PHE A 87 -16.25 -11.31 0.91
N ASN A 88 -17.21 -10.75 1.64
CA ASN A 88 -18.45 -11.43 2.01
C ASN A 88 -19.35 -11.69 0.80
N ALA A 89 -19.52 -10.72 -0.09
CA ALA A 89 -20.35 -10.85 -1.28
C ALA A 89 -19.85 -11.98 -2.21
N VAL A 90 -18.54 -12.02 -2.48
CA VAL A 90 -17.94 -13.10 -3.28
C VAL A 90 -18.00 -14.44 -2.55
N SER A 91 -17.78 -14.46 -1.24
CA SER A 91 -17.83 -15.70 -0.44
C SER A 91 -19.23 -16.32 -0.41
N SER A 92 -20.26 -15.49 -0.33
CA SER A 92 -21.67 -15.90 -0.21
C SER A 92 -22.43 -15.90 -1.54
N SER A 93 -21.79 -15.50 -2.65
CA SER A 93 -22.43 -15.36 -3.97
C SER A 93 -23.63 -14.41 -3.94
N THR A 94 -23.49 -13.29 -3.24
CA THR A 94 -24.50 -12.23 -3.17
C THR A 94 -24.03 -11.01 -3.95
N ALA A 95 -24.99 -10.20 -4.43
CA ALA A 95 -24.65 -8.94 -5.07
C ALA A 95 -24.22 -7.92 -4.03
N LEU A 96 -23.31 -7.02 -4.41
CA LEU A 96 -22.90 -5.88 -3.60
C LEU A 96 -23.07 -4.61 -4.44
N GLY A 97 -23.85 -3.65 -3.93
CA GLY A 97 -23.84 -2.28 -4.42
C GLY A 97 -23.08 -1.42 -3.42
N SER A 98 -21.89 -0.94 -3.78
CA SER A 98 -21.11 -0.05 -2.91
C SER A 98 -20.17 0.83 -3.73
N ALA A 99 -19.88 2.04 -3.22
CA ALA A 99 -19.01 3.02 -3.85
C ALA A 99 -19.31 3.24 -5.35
N GLY A 100 -20.60 3.26 -5.75
CA GLY A 100 -21.01 3.47 -7.14
C GLY A 100 -20.81 2.28 -8.08
N VAL A 101 -20.31 1.13 -7.60
CA VAL A 101 -20.13 -0.10 -8.39
C VAL A 101 -21.13 -1.16 -7.94
N ILE A 102 -21.70 -1.88 -8.91
CA ILE A 102 -22.53 -3.07 -8.66
C ILE A 102 -21.72 -4.30 -9.02
N VAL A 103 -21.32 -5.08 -8.01
CA VAL A 103 -20.74 -6.40 -8.19
C VAL A 103 -21.87 -7.43 -8.21
N PRO A 104 -22.07 -8.17 -9.32
CA PRO A 104 -23.19 -9.09 -9.46
C PRO A 104 -22.98 -10.37 -8.63
N ALA A 105 -24.08 -10.96 -8.17
CA ALA A 105 -24.07 -12.23 -7.40
C ALA A 105 -23.44 -13.39 -8.19
N ASN A 106 -23.64 -13.40 -9.52
CA ASN A 106 -23.07 -14.36 -10.45
C ASN A 106 -21.75 -13.86 -11.07
N LEU A 107 -20.89 -13.20 -10.29
CA LEU A 107 -19.61 -12.64 -10.76
C LEU A 107 -18.74 -13.64 -11.53
N VAL A 108 -18.69 -14.89 -11.06
CA VAL A 108 -17.81 -15.93 -11.61
C VAL A 108 -18.57 -17.15 -12.12
N GLN A 109 -18.01 -17.80 -13.13
CA GLN A 109 -18.60 -18.93 -13.85
C GLN A 109 -18.80 -20.19 -12.99
N ASP A 110 -17.90 -20.44 -12.03
CA ASP A 110 -17.90 -21.68 -11.24
C ASP A 110 -17.30 -21.49 -9.83
N ALA A 111 -17.38 -22.55 -9.02
CA ALA A 111 -16.91 -22.55 -7.64
C ALA A 111 -15.36 -22.52 -7.52
N THR A 112 -14.63 -23.01 -8.51
CA THR A 112 -13.16 -22.99 -8.54
C THR A 112 -12.69 -21.55 -8.72
N ALA A 113 -13.24 -20.86 -9.72
CA ALA A 113 -12.98 -19.44 -9.96
C ALA A 113 -13.35 -18.58 -8.74
N ARG A 114 -14.46 -18.90 -8.07
CA ARG A 114 -14.84 -18.25 -6.81
C ARG A 114 -13.81 -18.42 -5.71
N LYS A 115 -13.27 -19.64 -5.56
CA LYS A 115 -12.25 -19.93 -4.54
C LYS A 115 -10.98 -19.12 -4.78
N GLU A 116 -10.57 -18.99 -6.04
CA GLU A 116 -9.40 -18.19 -6.43
C GLU A 116 -9.60 -16.70 -6.15
N VAL A 117 -10.74 -16.13 -6.58
CA VAL A 117 -11.07 -14.72 -6.33
C VAL A 117 -11.19 -14.44 -4.83
N ARG A 118 -11.82 -15.34 -4.07
CA ARG A 118 -11.91 -15.25 -2.60
C ARG A 118 -10.52 -15.29 -1.94
N ALA A 119 -9.62 -16.15 -2.41
CA ALA A 119 -8.26 -16.22 -1.87
C ALA A 119 -7.43 -14.97 -2.21
N TRP A 120 -7.68 -14.33 -3.35
CA TRP A 120 -7.12 -13.02 -3.67
C TRP A 120 -7.70 -11.92 -2.76
N LEU A 121 -9.03 -11.83 -2.62
CA LEU A 121 -9.68 -10.85 -1.74
C LEU A 121 -9.26 -11.02 -0.27
N TRP A 122 -9.07 -12.25 0.21
CA TRP A 122 -8.56 -12.50 1.55
C TRP A 122 -7.17 -11.89 1.77
N ARG A 123 -6.25 -11.99 0.79
CA ARG A 123 -4.93 -11.33 0.86
C ARG A 123 -5.06 -9.80 0.85
N VAL A 124 -5.97 -9.26 0.03
CA VAL A 124 -6.28 -7.82 0.03
C VAL A 124 -6.81 -7.38 1.39
N LEU A 125 -7.74 -8.12 1.98
CA LEU A 125 -8.34 -7.80 3.28
C LEU A 125 -7.31 -7.85 4.41
N LEU A 126 -6.40 -8.82 4.38
CA LEU A 126 -5.30 -8.87 5.34
C LEU A 126 -4.36 -7.67 5.21
N ALA A 127 -3.97 -7.29 4.00
CA ALA A 127 -3.02 -6.19 3.79
C ALA A 127 -3.68 -4.81 3.97
N ASP A 128 -4.72 -4.53 3.20
CA ASP A 128 -5.35 -3.21 3.13
C ASP A 128 -6.32 -2.99 4.30
N GLY A 129 -7.03 -4.03 4.76
CA GLY A 129 -7.89 -3.94 5.94
C GLY A 129 -7.11 -3.67 7.22
N SER A 130 -5.98 -4.36 7.42
CA SER A 130 -5.08 -4.07 8.54
C SER A 130 -4.47 -2.67 8.45
N ARG A 131 -4.15 -2.19 7.23
CA ARG A 131 -3.65 -0.83 7.04
C ARG A 131 -4.68 0.22 7.42
N ALA A 132 -5.96 0.01 7.10
CA ALA A 132 -7.04 0.92 7.47
C ALA A 132 -7.10 1.12 9.00
N LEU A 133 -7.01 0.04 9.76
CA LEU A 133 -7.07 0.05 11.22
C LEU A 133 -5.80 0.64 11.86
N THR A 134 -4.62 0.22 11.38
CA THR A 134 -3.34 0.70 11.93
C THR A 134 -3.08 2.17 11.62
N ALA A 135 -3.49 2.68 10.45
CA ALA A 135 -3.39 4.10 10.13
C ALA A 135 -4.24 5.00 11.05
N ALA A 136 -5.34 4.46 11.61
CA ALA A 136 -6.17 5.13 12.60
C ALA A 136 -5.66 4.94 14.05
N GLY A 137 -4.52 4.28 14.25
CA GLY A 137 -3.98 3.94 15.57
C GLY A 137 -4.75 2.84 16.31
N ARG A 138 -5.70 2.17 15.65
CA ARG A 138 -6.56 1.13 16.24
C ARG A 138 -5.86 -0.24 16.25
N TRP A 139 -4.72 -0.32 16.93
CA TRP A 139 -3.86 -1.51 16.92
C TRP A 139 -4.51 -2.77 17.50
N LYS A 140 -5.37 -2.62 18.52
CA LYS A 140 -6.17 -3.72 19.05
C LYS A 140 -7.12 -4.28 18.00
N ASP A 141 -7.88 -3.41 17.34
CA ASP A 141 -8.83 -3.83 16.31
C ASP A 141 -8.10 -4.44 15.10
N ALA A 142 -6.92 -3.92 14.74
CA ALA A 142 -6.06 -4.51 13.73
C ALA A 142 -5.60 -5.93 14.13
N LEU A 143 -5.28 -6.15 15.41
CA LEU A 143 -4.94 -7.47 15.94
C LEU A 143 -6.14 -8.42 15.84
N ASP A 144 -7.31 -8.00 16.29
CA ASP A 144 -8.54 -8.79 16.22
C ASP A 144 -8.86 -9.17 14.75
N HIS A 145 -8.71 -8.21 13.83
CA HIS A 145 -8.89 -8.41 12.38
C HIS A 145 -7.94 -9.48 11.81
N VAL A 146 -6.63 -9.38 12.07
CA VAL A 146 -5.68 -10.40 11.57
C VAL A 146 -5.85 -11.74 12.26
N GLN A 147 -6.34 -11.79 13.50
CA GLN A 147 -6.67 -13.05 14.17
C GLN A 147 -7.88 -13.74 13.55
N GLU A 148 -8.98 -13.00 13.36
CA GLU A 148 -10.20 -13.50 12.71
C GLU A 148 -9.90 -14.09 11.32
N HIS A 149 -9.03 -13.42 10.57
CA HIS A 149 -8.62 -13.85 9.25
C HIS A 149 -7.38 -14.76 9.23
N HIS A 150 -6.90 -15.23 10.38
CA HIS A 150 -5.77 -16.17 10.52
C HIS A 150 -4.46 -15.67 9.85
N GLY A 151 -4.22 -14.36 9.88
CA GLY A 151 -3.09 -13.67 9.25
C GLY A 151 -1.80 -13.64 10.07
N ILE A 152 -1.78 -14.19 11.29
CA ILE A 152 -0.58 -14.21 12.14
C ILE A 152 0.26 -15.46 11.83
N GLY A 153 1.33 -15.27 11.05
CA GLY A 153 2.31 -16.31 10.74
C GLY A 153 3.47 -16.38 11.75
N ARG A 154 4.50 -17.16 11.43
CA ARG A 154 5.77 -17.24 12.19
C ARG A 154 6.88 -16.32 11.68
N ARG A 155 6.77 -15.88 10.43
CA ARG A 155 7.66 -14.88 9.81
C ARG A 155 7.24 -13.45 10.17
N MET A 156 8.12 -12.47 9.99
CA MET A 156 7.86 -11.05 10.30
C MET A 156 7.07 -10.34 9.21
N LEU A 157 5.93 -10.91 8.82
CA LEU A 157 4.97 -10.30 7.92
C LEU A 157 3.95 -9.45 8.71
N ASP A 158 3.08 -8.72 8.00
CA ASP A 158 2.15 -7.73 8.55
C ASP A 158 1.42 -8.20 9.82
N GLY A 159 0.83 -9.40 9.82
CA GLY A 159 0.08 -9.91 10.97
C GLY A 159 0.92 -10.07 12.24
N ARG A 160 2.18 -10.51 12.12
CA ARG A 160 3.09 -10.62 13.27
C ARG A 160 3.60 -9.25 13.71
N GLN A 161 3.86 -8.33 12.79
CA GLN A 161 4.21 -6.94 13.12
C GLN A 161 3.07 -6.26 13.91
N ILE A 162 1.83 -6.43 13.47
CA ILE A 162 0.63 -5.92 14.16
C ILE A 162 0.52 -6.50 15.56
N ALA A 163 0.71 -7.81 15.73
CA ALA A 163 0.64 -8.44 17.05
C ALA A 163 1.69 -7.86 18.02
N VAL A 164 2.93 -7.67 17.55
CA VAL A 164 4.00 -7.06 18.36
C VAL A 164 3.64 -5.63 18.76
N ILE A 165 3.23 -4.79 17.79
CA ILE A 165 2.91 -3.38 18.06
C ILE A 165 1.66 -3.28 18.97
N ALA A 166 0.62 -4.07 18.74
CA ALA A 166 -0.57 -4.12 19.58
C ALA A 166 -0.23 -4.45 21.04
N SER A 167 0.62 -5.47 21.27
CA SER A 167 1.11 -5.79 22.61
C SER A 167 1.88 -4.62 23.24
N LEU A 168 2.77 -3.95 22.48
CA LEU A 168 3.49 -2.78 22.98
C LEU A 168 2.55 -1.62 23.34
N THR A 169 1.54 -1.34 22.52
CA THR A 169 0.54 -0.29 22.79
C THR A 169 -0.35 -0.60 23.99
N ASN A 170 -0.51 -1.88 24.34
CA ASN A 170 -1.24 -2.33 25.53
C ASN A 170 -0.34 -2.42 26.78
N GLY A 171 0.95 -2.11 26.68
CA GLY A 171 1.92 -2.24 27.77
C GLY A 171 2.38 -3.69 28.04
N GLU A 172 2.06 -4.62 27.14
CA GLU A 172 2.40 -6.05 27.24
C GLU A 172 3.79 -6.33 26.65
N THR A 173 4.82 -5.66 27.16
CA THR A 173 6.16 -5.70 26.55
C THR A 173 6.79 -7.09 26.58
N ALA A 174 6.48 -7.92 27.59
CA ALA A 174 6.94 -9.31 27.64
C ALA A 174 6.36 -10.15 26.49
N THR A 175 5.07 -9.99 26.19
CA THR A 175 4.40 -10.64 25.05
C THR A 175 5.01 -10.21 23.73
N ALA A 176 5.26 -8.91 23.55
CA ALA A 176 5.93 -8.38 22.36
C ALA A 176 7.34 -8.98 22.18
N ALA A 177 8.13 -9.05 23.26
CA ALA A 177 9.46 -9.66 23.23
C ALA A 177 9.42 -11.15 22.88
N GLU A 178 8.45 -11.90 23.41
CA GLU A 178 8.24 -13.32 23.11
C GLU A 178 7.88 -13.52 21.63
N LEU A 179 6.96 -12.72 21.09
CA LEU A 179 6.59 -12.78 19.67
C LEU A 179 7.79 -12.53 18.74
N ILE A 180 8.65 -11.57 19.09
CA ILE A 180 9.89 -11.29 18.37
C ILE A 180 10.87 -12.47 18.49
N ALA A 181 11.06 -13.02 19.69
CA ALA A 181 11.99 -14.13 19.93
C ALA A 181 11.57 -15.42 19.19
N GLN A 182 10.27 -15.66 19.05
CA GLN A 182 9.72 -16.80 18.31
C GLN A 182 9.61 -16.58 16.81
N THR A 183 10.03 -15.42 16.29
CA THR A 183 9.97 -15.13 14.86
C THR A 183 11.01 -15.97 14.11
N GLU A 184 10.57 -16.70 13.09
CA GLU A 184 11.47 -17.45 12.20
C GLU A 184 12.27 -16.46 11.32
N PRO A 185 13.57 -16.72 11.08
CA PRO A 185 14.38 -15.89 10.18
C PRO A 185 13.74 -15.75 8.80
N GLY A 186 13.81 -14.53 8.26
CA GLY A 186 13.27 -14.19 6.95
C GLY A 186 14.30 -13.50 6.05
N ASP A 187 13.78 -12.85 5.01
CA ASP A 187 14.56 -12.07 4.05
C ASP A 187 15.21 -10.85 4.74
N PRO A 188 16.24 -10.22 4.15
CA PRO A 188 16.94 -9.10 4.78
C PRO A 188 16.02 -7.94 5.22
N TRP A 189 14.94 -7.68 4.48
CA TRP A 189 13.97 -6.65 4.86
C TRP A 189 13.16 -7.03 6.12
N GLU A 190 12.82 -8.31 6.31
CA GLU A 190 12.15 -8.78 7.54
C GLU A 190 13.06 -8.69 8.75
N GLN A 191 14.36 -8.91 8.57
CA GLN A 191 15.34 -8.76 9.63
C GLN A 191 15.42 -7.30 10.09
N ALA A 192 15.40 -6.35 9.14
CA ALA A 192 15.40 -4.93 9.46
C ALA A 192 14.10 -4.48 10.17
N VAL A 193 12.94 -4.99 9.74
CA VAL A 193 11.67 -4.78 10.47
C VAL A 193 11.73 -5.37 11.88
N THR A 194 12.26 -6.59 12.02
CA THR A 194 12.42 -7.26 13.32
C THR A 194 13.35 -6.47 14.24
N ALA A 195 14.44 -5.90 13.71
CA ALA A 195 15.35 -5.05 14.46
C ALA A 195 14.68 -3.76 14.95
N CYS A 196 13.86 -3.11 14.11
CA CYS A 196 13.07 -1.94 14.52
C CYS A 196 12.11 -2.27 15.67
N LEU A 197 11.36 -3.38 15.55
CA LEU A 197 10.42 -3.81 16.59
C LEU A 197 11.13 -4.21 17.89
N ARG A 198 12.31 -4.85 17.79
CA ARG A 198 13.14 -5.15 18.96
C ARG A 198 13.64 -3.87 19.64
N ALA A 199 14.10 -2.90 18.86
CA ALA A 199 14.53 -1.61 19.40
C ALA A 199 13.39 -0.87 20.09
N LEU A 200 12.19 -0.89 19.52
CA LEU A 200 10.99 -0.33 20.14
C LEU A 200 10.64 -1.01 21.47
N CYS A 201 10.75 -2.33 21.53
CA CYS A 201 10.55 -3.12 22.75
C CYS A 201 11.59 -2.79 23.85
N LEU A 202 12.86 -2.63 23.48
CA LEU A 202 13.93 -2.24 24.41
C LEU A 202 13.73 -0.81 24.92
N ARG A 203 13.38 0.11 24.02
CA ARG A 203 13.08 1.50 24.38
C ARG A 203 11.92 1.60 25.38
N ALA A 204 10.90 0.75 25.26
CA ALA A 204 9.78 0.73 26.20
C ALA A 204 10.12 0.21 27.60
N THR A 205 11.29 -0.45 27.80
CA THR A 205 11.66 -1.06 29.08
C THR A 205 12.88 -0.41 29.72
N ILE A 206 14.02 -0.40 29.02
CA ILE A 206 15.32 -0.01 29.57
C ILE A 206 16.02 1.10 28.78
N GLY A 207 15.48 1.48 27.61
CA GLY A 207 16.15 2.39 26.68
C GLY A 207 17.06 1.66 25.70
N LEU A 208 17.66 2.42 24.78
CA LEU A 208 18.69 1.95 23.85
C LEU A 208 20.04 2.52 24.28
N ASP A 209 21.10 1.72 24.21
CA ASP A 209 22.48 2.21 24.31
C ASP A 209 23.06 2.56 22.94
N GLN A 210 24.21 3.25 22.92
CA GLN A 210 24.83 3.71 21.68
C GLN A 210 25.18 2.59 20.68
N THR A 211 25.52 1.40 21.19
CA THR A 211 25.83 0.24 20.33
C THR A 211 24.55 -0.26 19.67
N GLN A 212 23.47 -0.40 20.45
CA GLN A 212 22.16 -0.82 19.96
C GLN A 212 21.57 0.18 18.95
N GLU A 213 21.77 1.47 19.17
CA GLU A 213 21.38 2.51 18.21
C GLU A 213 22.14 2.36 16.88
N ASN A 214 23.46 2.18 16.93
CA ASN A 214 24.28 2.02 15.73
C ASN A 214 23.93 0.71 14.98
N ASP A 215 23.75 -0.40 15.71
CA ASP A 215 23.36 -1.68 15.14
C ASP A 215 22.00 -1.60 14.42
N LEU A 216 21.03 -0.87 14.99
CA LEU A 216 19.74 -0.62 14.36
C LEU A 216 19.91 0.14 13.04
N VAL A 217 20.69 1.23 13.07
CA VAL A 217 20.94 2.05 11.87
C VAL A 217 21.62 1.23 10.79
N ASP A 218 22.68 0.48 11.13
CA ASP A 218 23.41 -0.36 10.18
C ASP A 218 22.51 -1.45 9.58
N THR A 219 21.65 -2.07 10.39
CA THR A 219 20.71 -3.09 9.92
C THR A 219 19.71 -2.50 8.93
N VAL A 220 19.12 -1.35 9.25
CA VAL A 220 18.13 -0.68 8.38
C VAL A 220 18.78 -0.14 7.10
N LEU A 221 20.02 0.34 7.17
CA LEU A 221 20.78 0.80 6.02
C LEU A 221 21.35 -0.34 5.16
N SER A 222 21.44 -1.55 5.70
CA SER A 222 21.82 -2.76 4.96
C SER A 222 20.64 -3.42 4.23
N ALA A 223 19.41 -3.11 4.63
CA ALA A 223 18.21 -3.62 3.94
C ALA A 223 18.21 -3.18 2.46
N PRO A 224 17.91 -4.10 1.52
CA PRO A 224 17.86 -3.79 0.10
C PRO A 224 16.93 -2.61 -0.21
N SER A 225 17.38 -1.73 -1.10
CA SER A 225 16.61 -0.60 -1.62
C SER A 225 16.69 -0.62 -3.14
N GLU A 226 15.80 -1.38 -3.75
CA GLU A 226 15.70 -1.54 -5.20
C GLU A 226 14.62 -0.62 -5.79
N PRO A 227 14.66 -0.32 -7.10
CA PRO A 227 13.54 0.35 -7.76
C PRO A 227 12.20 -0.32 -7.42
N GLY A 228 11.23 0.46 -6.94
CA GLY A 228 9.93 -0.04 -6.47
C GLY A 228 9.84 -0.37 -4.97
N THR A 229 10.96 -0.41 -4.23
CA THR A 229 10.98 -0.62 -2.76
C THR A 229 11.54 0.57 -1.98
N VAL A 230 11.96 1.64 -2.68
CA VAL A 230 12.55 2.85 -2.08
C VAL A 230 11.63 3.44 -1.00
N LEU A 231 10.35 3.65 -1.31
CA LEU A 231 9.37 4.17 -0.35
C LEU A 231 9.25 3.30 0.91
N PHE A 232 9.26 1.98 0.75
CA PHE A 232 9.26 1.05 1.89
C PHE A 232 10.52 1.23 2.75
N GLY A 233 11.69 1.26 2.12
CA GLY A 233 12.97 1.46 2.82
C GLY A 233 13.05 2.81 3.54
N ILE A 234 12.48 3.87 2.97
CA ILE A 234 12.38 5.18 3.62
C ILE A 234 11.42 5.12 4.82
N ARG A 235 10.23 4.53 4.68
CA ARG A 235 9.30 4.37 5.82
C ARG A 235 9.90 3.54 6.96
N LEU A 236 10.63 2.47 6.64
CA LEU A 236 11.36 1.68 7.63
C LEU A 236 12.44 2.51 8.33
N GLY A 237 13.19 3.30 7.56
CA GLY A 237 14.15 4.28 8.08
C GLY A 237 13.52 5.31 9.01
N LEU A 238 12.38 5.88 8.63
CA LEU A 238 11.65 6.83 9.46
C LEU A 238 11.10 6.16 10.73
N ALA A 239 10.62 4.91 10.65
CA ALA A 239 10.21 4.15 11.83
C ALA A 239 11.38 3.92 12.81
N ALA A 240 12.56 3.57 12.28
CA ALA A 240 13.77 3.48 13.09
C ALA A 240 14.16 4.83 13.68
N LEU A 241 14.13 5.91 12.89
CA LEU A 241 14.43 7.27 13.34
C LEU A 241 13.53 7.71 14.51
N ASN A 242 12.22 7.46 14.40
CA ASN A 242 11.25 7.74 15.47
C ASN A 242 11.45 6.84 16.71
N THR A 243 12.14 5.71 16.55
CA THR A 243 12.54 4.82 17.65
C THR A 243 13.88 5.23 18.28
N LEU A 244 14.70 6.03 17.61
CA LEU A 244 15.95 6.57 18.14
C LEU A 244 15.69 7.82 19.00
N GLY A 245 16.61 8.14 19.91
CA GLY A 245 16.70 9.45 20.53
C GLY A 245 17.52 10.43 19.65
N PRO A 246 17.52 11.74 19.96
CA PRO A 246 18.41 12.69 19.31
C PRO A 246 19.88 12.30 19.57
N GLY A 247 20.68 12.25 18.51
CA GLY A 247 22.11 11.94 18.61
C GLY A 247 22.75 11.50 17.28
N PRO A 248 24.04 11.12 17.30
CA PRO A 248 24.82 10.84 16.10
C PRO A 248 24.21 9.75 15.20
N ALA A 249 23.59 8.71 15.79
CA ALA A 249 22.92 7.65 15.04
C ALA A 249 21.73 8.17 14.23
N SER A 250 20.89 9.03 14.84
CA SER A 250 19.75 9.66 14.19
C SER A 250 20.16 10.61 13.07
N GLU A 251 21.21 11.42 13.28
CA GLU A 251 21.78 12.32 12.26
C GLU A 251 22.34 11.53 11.07
N HIS A 252 23.09 10.45 11.34
CA HIS A 252 23.62 9.57 10.30
C HIS A 252 22.49 8.98 9.44
N LEU A 253 21.42 8.50 10.10
CA LEU A 253 20.27 7.92 9.43
C LEU A 253 19.56 8.95 8.54
N VAL A 254 19.30 10.18 9.02
CA VAL A 254 18.68 11.25 8.20
C VAL A 254 19.46 11.50 6.91
N HIS A 255 20.78 11.69 7.00
CA HIS A 255 21.61 11.90 5.82
C HIS A 255 21.61 10.70 4.87
N ALA A 256 21.56 9.48 5.40
CA ALA A 256 21.48 8.27 4.59
C ALA A 256 20.14 8.14 3.86
N LEU A 257 19.03 8.45 4.53
CA LEU A 257 17.69 8.46 3.93
C LEU A 257 17.58 9.52 2.83
N HIS A 258 18.06 10.74 3.08
CA HIS A 258 18.10 11.80 2.05
C HIS A 258 18.92 11.37 0.82
N ARG A 259 20.10 10.76 1.00
CA ARG A 259 20.89 10.22 -0.12
C ARG A 259 20.16 9.14 -0.90
N ARG A 260 19.39 8.27 -0.24
CA ARG A 260 18.58 7.24 -0.92
C ARG A 260 17.47 7.87 -1.76
N ILE A 261 16.74 8.85 -1.20
CA ILE A 261 15.67 9.58 -1.88
C ILE A 261 16.20 10.26 -3.15
N THR A 262 17.27 11.05 -3.02
CA THR A 262 17.85 11.82 -4.12
C THR A 262 18.47 10.95 -5.21
N ARG A 263 19.10 9.82 -4.86
CA ARG A 263 19.61 8.86 -5.84
C ARG A 263 18.51 8.17 -6.63
N ALA A 264 17.38 7.89 -5.99
CA ALA A 264 16.23 7.23 -6.62
C ALA A 264 15.33 8.19 -7.40
N LEU A 265 15.42 9.50 -7.14
CA LEU A 265 14.47 10.52 -7.64
C LEU A 265 13.02 10.16 -7.29
N ASP A 266 12.80 9.60 -6.10
CA ASP A 266 11.48 9.13 -5.66
C ASP A 266 10.74 10.23 -4.89
N GLY A 267 9.80 10.89 -5.57
CA GLY A 267 8.99 11.97 -4.98
C GLY A 267 8.07 11.50 -3.86
N ALA A 268 7.57 10.26 -3.90
CA ALA A 268 6.71 9.74 -2.83
C ALA A 268 7.52 9.54 -1.53
N ALA A 269 8.73 9.03 -1.66
CA ALA A 269 9.67 8.90 -0.57
C ALA A 269 10.14 10.26 -0.02
N ALA A 270 10.39 11.23 -0.91
CA ALA A 270 10.70 12.61 -0.52
C ALA A 270 9.56 13.26 0.28
N ARG A 271 8.31 13.06 -0.15
CA ARG A 271 7.11 13.57 0.55
C ARG A 271 6.97 13.00 1.95
N GLU A 272 7.25 11.71 2.15
CA GLU A 272 7.15 11.07 3.46
C GLU A 272 8.24 11.56 4.41
N ALA A 273 9.49 11.63 3.95
CA ALA A 273 10.58 12.19 4.75
C ALA A 273 10.32 13.65 5.12
N HIS A 274 9.83 14.47 4.17
CA HIS A 274 9.52 15.87 4.43
C HIS A 274 8.38 16.07 5.44
N ARG A 275 7.44 15.13 5.54
CA ARG A 275 6.32 15.19 6.50
C ARG A 275 6.68 14.65 7.88
N ASP A 276 7.78 13.91 8.00
CA ASP A 276 8.23 13.34 9.27
C ASP A 276 8.93 14.41 10.12
N ALA A 277 8.47 14.54 11.37
CA ALA A 277 8.95 15.56 12.28
C ALA A 277 10.40 15.31 12.74
N ALA A 278 10.77 14.05 12.96
CA ALA A 278 12.13 13.69 13.39
C ALA A 278 13.14 13.91 12.27
N PHE A 279 12.76 13.56 11.03
CA PHE A 279 13.56 13.87 9.85
C PHE A 279 13.74 15.37 9.68
N SER A 280 12.65 16.15 9.74
CA SER A 280 12.69 17.60 9.55
C SER A 280 13.48 18.34 10.63
N ALA A 281 13.52 17.81 11.86
CA ALA A 281 14.26 18.42 12.96
C ALA A 281 15.78 18.24 12.83
N LEU A 282 16.25 17.20 12.12
CA LEU A 282 17.66 16.84 12.01
C LEU A 282 18.24 17.09 10.62
N ALA A 283 17.40 17.16 9.59
CA ALA A 283 17.83 17.45 8.23
C ALA A 283 18.31 18.90 8.11
N THR A 284 19.28 19.12 7.23
CA THR A 284 19.70 20.48 6.88
C THR A 284 18.65 21.19 6.02
N ASP A 285 18.62 22.53 6.04
CA ASP A 285 17.72 23.33 5.19
C ASP A 285 17.78 22.93 3.72
N ARG A 286 18.98 22.61 3.23
CA ARG A 286 19.22 22.16 1.86
C ARG A 286 18.60 20.79 1.57
N GLU A 287 18.65 19.86 2.51
CA GLU A 287 18.04 18.53 2.35
C GLU A 287 16.52 18.63 2.36
N ILE A 288 15.96 19.51 3.20
CA ILE A 288 14.52 19.82 3.22
C ILE A 288 14.08 20.45 1.90
N GLU A 289 14.81 21.45 1.42
CA GLU A 289 14.55 22.11 0.13
C GLU A 289 14.63 21.09 -1.02
N SER A 290 15.68 20.26 -1.07
CA SER A 290 15.82 19.23 -2.10
C SER A 290 14.66 18.21 -2.10
N CYS A 291 14.15 17.81 -0.92
CA CYS A 291 12.98 16.95 -0.84
C CYS A 291 11.73 17.66 -1.36
N ARG A 292 11.54 18.94 -1.03
CA ARG A 292 10.40 19.74 -1.51
C ARG A 292 10.43 19.90 -3.03
N ASP A 293 11.58 20.27 -3.59
CA ASP A 293 11.77 20.45 -5.03
C ASP A 293 11.46 19.16 -5.80
N LEU A 294 11.85 18.00 -5.25
CA LEU A 294 11.55 16.71 -5.86
C LEU A 294 10.05 16.38 -5.81
N VAL A 295 9.35 16.70 -4.71
CA VAL A 295 7.90 16.54 -4.61
C VAL A 295 7.18 17.41 -5.64
N GLU A 296 7.61 18.66 -5.79
CA GLU A 296 7.06 19.61 -6.77
C GLU A 296 7.33 19.16 -8.21
N ALA A 297 8.55 18.72 -8.51
CA ALA A 297 8.92 18.21 -9.83
C ALA A 297 8.10 16.96 -10.25
N CYS A 298 7.71 16.13 -9.28
CA CYS A 298 6.81 15.00 -9.51
C CYS A 298 5.31 15.38 -9.59
N GLY A 299 4.96 16.65 -9.31
CA GLY A 299 3.58 17.14 -9.32
C GLY A 299 2.69 16.55 -8.21
N LEU A 300 3.29 15.94 -7.18
CA LEU A 300 2.54 15.18 -6.17
C LEU A 300 1.65 16.09 -5.32
N GLY A 301 0.34 15.86 -5.42
CA GLY A 301 -0.66 16.67 -4.73
C GLY A 301 -0.84 18.08 -5.29
N SER A 302 -0.39 18.34 -6.53
CA SER A 302 -0.55 19.63 -7.20
C SER A 302 -2.02 20.04 -7.43
N GLY A 303 -2.93 19.08 -7.46
CA GLY A 303 -4.35 19.30 -7.75
C GLY A 303 -4.63 19.69 -9.20
N GLU A 304 -3.63 19.61 -10.08
CA GLU A 304 -3.72 20.05 -11.46
C GLU A 304 -3.16 19.01 -12.43
N LEU A 305 -3.86 18.82 -13.55
CA LEU A 305 -3.36 18.07 -14.70
C LEU A 305 -3.50 18.97 -15.93
N PRO A 306 -2.40 19.37 -16.59
CA PRO A 306 -2.46 20.21 -17.78
C PRO A 306 -3.42 19.66 -18.83
N ALA A 307 -4.24 20.52 -19.44
CA ALA A 307 -5.35 20.10 -20.30
C ALA A 307 -4.94 19.19 -21.47
N ALA A 308 -3.72 19.35 -22.00
CA ALA A 308 -3.17 18.45 -23.01
C ALA A 308 -2.96 17.03 -22.45
N LEU A 309 -2.28 16.92 -21.30
CA LEU A 309 -2.04 15.64 -20.63
C LEU A 309 -3.35 14.98 -20.15
N HIS A 310 -4.32 15.77 -19.71
CA HIS A 310 -5.65 15.26 -19.36
C HIS A 310 -6.34 14.61 -20.57
N ARG A 311 -6.29 15.26 -21.75
CA ARG A 311 -6.84 14.65 -22.99
C ARG A 311 -6.09 13.38 -23.39
N ASP A 312 -4.77 13.38 -23.29
CA ASP A 312 -3.95 12.21 -23.64
C ASP A 312 -4.24 11.04 -22.69
N LEU A 313 -4.40 11.31 -21.39
CA LEU A 313 -4.78 10.33 -20.37
C LEU A 313 -6.14 9.71 -20.68
N LEU A 314 -7.16 10.53 -20.92
CA LEU A 314 -8.50 10.05 -21.25
C LEU A 314 -8.52 9.28 -22.57
N GLY A 315 -7.79 9.73 -23.60
CA GLY A 315 -7.65 8.99 -24.85
C GLY A 315 -7.00 7.61 -24.67
N ALA A 316 -5.98 7.50 -23.80
CA ALA A 316 -5.36 6.23 -23.46
C ALA A 316 -6.33 5.27 -22.74
N VAL A 317 -7.17 5.82 -21.85
CA VAL A 317 -8.21 5.10 -21.13
C VAL A 317 -9.30 4.61 -22.07
N GLU A 318 -9.79 5.46 -22.99
CA GLU A 318 -10.80 5.09 -24.00
C GLU A 318 -10.31 3.98 -24.94
N ILE A 319 -9.03 4.00 -25.34
CA ILE A 319 -8.43 2.91 -26.11
C ILE A 319 -8.46 1.62 -25.29
N SER A 320 -8.08 1.70 -24.01
CA SER A 320 -8.01 0.54 -23.12
C SER A 320 -9.39 -0.05 -22.83
N ASP A 321 -10.42 0.78 -22.65
CA ASP A 321 -11.82 0.35 -22.50
C ASP A 321 -12.28 -0.49 -23.68
N ARG A 322 -12.01 -0.01 -24.91
CA ARG A 322 -12.38 -0.74 -26.13
C ARG A 322 -11.68 -2.08 -26.25
N VAL A 323 -10.39 -2.17 -25.93
CA VAL A 323 -9.64 -3.43 -25.93
C VAL A 323 -10.25 -4.42 -24.93
N ILE A 324 -10.52 -3.97 -23.70
CA ILE A 324 -11.13 -4.81 -22.66
C ILE A 324 -12.50 -5.34 -23.13
N ARG A 325 -13.41 -4.46 -23.55
CA ARG A 325 -14.76 -4.87 -23.98
C ARG A 325 -14.74 -5.80 -25.19
N SER A 326 -13.84 -5.55 -26.14
CA SER A 326 -13.71 -6.40 -27.33
C SER A 326 -13.21 -7.79 -26.97
N SER A 327 -12.27 -7.90 -26.03
CA SER A 327 -11.79 -9.20 -25.54
C SER A 327 -12.87 -10.04 -24.85
N LEU A 328 -13.85 -9.38 -24.22
CA LEU A 328 -14.96 -10.04 -23.53
C LEU A 328 -16.09 -10.46 -24.47
N ALA A 329 -16.27 -9.76 -25.61
CA ALA A 329 -17.24 -10.14 -26.62
C ALA A 329 -16.82 -11.39 -27.43
N LEU A 330 -15.54 -11.75 -27.37
CA LEU A 330 -14.95 -12.91 -28.07
C LEU A 330 -14.81 -14.15 -27.17
N ALA A 331 -15.09 -14.04 -25.87
CA ALA A 331 -14.95 -15.08 -24.86
C ALA A 331 -16.29 -15.79 -24.60
#